data_AF-A0A2Z3UV67-F1
#
_entry.id   AF-A0A2Z3UV67-F1
#
_cell.length_a   1.000
_cell.length_b   1.000
_cell.length_c   1.000
_cell.angle_alpha   90.00
_cell.angle_beta   90.00
_cell.angle_gamma   90.00
#
_symmetry.space_group_name_H-M   'P 1'
#
loop_
_entity.id
_entity.type
_entity.pdbx_description
1 polymer ?
#
loop_
_entity_poly.entity_id
_entity_poly.type
_entity_poly.pdbx_seq_one_letter_code
_entity_poly.pdbx_strand_id
1 'polypeptide(L)'
;MRARGISYDTGFVYNGAIGHELFDSETVRRELRIIRDDLHCTAVRVMGGDPERMELAAAHAADLGLEVWFSPYPLELTTDEILSLFADCAVRAERLRQRGAEVVFVTGAELSLMNKGFLPGDSTDERVESLSRPGRVREQIGEISTRVNDFLGRAVALVRERFGGKVTYASVPLENVDWTPFDIVSMDLYRSAEIADRFAEGVRTLVAQGKPVAITEFGSACYRGAGDRGARGLEIVEYDKDTRAPVRLKGEYARDEAGQAAYLRELLEAFDAGGIDGAFVFTFALYDQPHRPDGDPREDLDLASYGIVKVYEDRLGATYPDMPWEPKVAFTALADYYREH
;
A
#
# COMPACT_ATOMS: atom_id res chain seq x y z
N MET A 1 12.68 -1.77 -13.92
CA MET A 1 12.65 -1.03 -12.63
C MET A 1 13.85 -1.42 -11.76
N ARG A 2 14.33 -0.53 -10.88
CA ARG A 2 15.36 -0.82 -9.87
C ARG A 2 14.79 -1.54 -8.64
N ALA A 3 13.68 -1.06 -8.10
CA ALA A 3 12.97 -1.70 -6.99
C ALA A 3 11.73 -2.45 -7.49
N ARG A 4 11.84 -3.78 -7.56
CA ARG A 4 10.73 -4.69 -7.86
C ARG A 4 10.08 -5.07 -6.55
N GLY A 5 9.02 -4.37 -6.20
CA GLY A 5 8.49 -4.32 -4.86
C GLY A 5 7.13 -4.98 -4.71
N ILE A 6 6.83 -5.31 -3.46
CA ILE A 6 5.49 -5.64 -2.97
C ILE A 6 5.30 -5.01 -1.59
N SER A 7 4.06 -4.66 -1.27
CA SER A 7 3.69 -4.20 0.06
C SER A 7 3.50 -5.38 1.01
N TYR A 8 3.95 -5.22 2.25
CA TYR A 8 3.80 -6.18 3.33
C TYR A 8 3.11 -5.49 4.51
N ASP A 9 1.89 -5.93 4.79
CA ASP A 9 1.02 -5.35 5.82
C ASP A 9 1.30 -5.98 7.20
N THR A 10 1.74 -5.17 8.15
CA THR A 10 1.99 -5.56 9.55
C THR A 10 0.77 -5.35 10.46
N GLY A 11 -0.32 -4.83 9.91
CA GLY A 11 -1.54 -4.44 10.58
C GLY A 11 -1.71 -2.93 10.66
N PHE A 12 -2.83 -2.45 10.13
CA PHE A 12 -3.29 -1.08 10.35
C PHE A 12 -3.85 -0.91 11.76
N VAL A 13 -3.55 0.23 12.39
CA VAL A 13 -4.06 0.59 13.72
C VAL A 13 -5.21 1.57 13.54
N TYR A 14 -6.40 1.22 14.01
CA TYR A 14 -7.58 2.08 14.00
C TYR A 14 -8.22 2.09 15.39
N ASN A 15 -8.31 3.27 16.02
CA ASN A 15 -8.83 3.44 17.39
C ASN A 15 -8.20 2.47 18.42
N GLY A 16 -6.91 2.14 18.25
CA GLY A 16 -6.17 1.22 19.11
C GLY A 16 -6.37 -0.28 18.81
N ALA A 17 -7.27 -0.63 17.90
CA ALA A 17 -7.40 -1.99 17.36
C ALA A 17 -6.43 -2.20 16.19
N ILE A 18 -5.89 -3.40 16.06
CA ILE A 18 -4.99 -3.78 14.96
C ILE A 18 -5.73 -4.77 14.06
N GLY A 19 -5.87 -4.46 12.77
CA GLY A 19 -6.64 -5.30 11.82
C GLY A 19 -6.04 -6.68 11.55
N HIS A 20 -4.76 -6.88 11.88
CA HIS A 20 -4.04 -8.15 11.76
C HIS A 20 -3.81 -8.73 13.16
N GLU A 21 -4.69 -9.60 13.65
CA GLU A 21 -4.57 -10.13 15.02
C GLU A 21 -3.36 -11.06 15.19
N LEU A 22 -3.16 -11.99 14.24
CA LEU A 22 -2.13 -13.04 14.30
C LEU A 22 -0.80 -12.60 13.66
N PHE A 23 0.06 -11.93 14.43
CA PHE A 23 1.38 -11.51 13.94
C PHE A 23 2.51 -12.30 14.61
N ASP A 24 2.96 -13.37 13.94
CA ASP A 24 4.07 -14.22 14.40
C ASP A 24 5.36 -13.95 13.61
N SER A 25 6.49 -13.89 14.31
CA SER A 25 7.79 -13.56 13.73
C SER A 25 8.29 -14.58 12.71
N GLU A 26 8.04 -15.88 12.93
CA GLU A 26 8.50 -16.93 12.00
C GLU A 26 7.66 -16.95 10.74
N THR A 27 6.34 -16.73 10.87
CA THR A 27 5.47 -16.50 9.70
C THR A 27 5.96 -15.31 8.89
N VAL A 28 6.19 -14.14 9.52
CA VAL A 28 6.70 -12.94 8.85
C VAL A 28 8.00 -13.21 8.11
N ARG A 29 8.96 -13.86 8.78
CA ARG A 29 10.25 -14.21 8.16
C ARG A 29 10.08 -15.14 6.97
N ARG A 30 9.18 -16.12 7.06
CA ARG A 30 8.96 -17.11 6.01
C ARG A 30 8.23 -16.50 4.81
N GLU A 31 7.26 -15.62 5.03
CA GLU A 31 6.60 -14.86 3.96
C GLU A 31 7.58 -13.92 3.25
N LEU A 32 8.41 -13.17 3.98
CA LEU A 32 9.44 -12.32 3.38
C LEU A 32 10.47 -13.12 2.58
N ARG A 33 10.76 -14.36 2.99
CA ARG A 33 11.59 -15.27 2.20
C ARG A 33 10.90 -15.67 0.90
N ILE A 34 9.60 -15.97 0.92
CA ILE A 34 8.82 -16.28 -0.29
C ILE A 34 8.78 -15.06 -1.23
N ILE A 35 8.58 -13.87 -0.67
CA ILE A 35 8.61 -12.61 -1.41
C ILE A 35 9.95 -12.42 -2.14
N ARG A 36 11.08 -12.72 -1.48
CA ARG A 36 12.40 -12.61 -2.13
C ARG A 36 12.65 -13.73 -3.13
N ASP A 37 12.46 -14.98 -2.71
CA ASP A 37 12.95 -16.15 -3.45
C ASP A 37 12.00 -16.57 -4.57
N ASP A 38 10.69 -16.55 -4.31
CA ASP A 38 9.67 -17.10 -5.21
C ASP A 38 8.96 -16.01 -6.02
N LEU A 39 8.76 -14.81 -5.45
CA LEU A 39 8.27 -13.64 -6.19
C LEU A 39 9.40 -12.83 -6.86
N HIS A 40 10.66 -13.13 -6.53
CA HIS A 40 11.84 -12.42 -7.05
C HIS A 40 11.88 -10.91 -6.76
N CYS A 41 11.15 -10.47 -5.72
CA CYS A 41 11.16 -9.08 -5.28
C CYS A 41 12.56 -8.68 -4.78
N THR A 42 12.94 -7.43 -5.05
CA THR A 42 14.18 -6.82 -4.56
C THR A 42 13.94 -5.79 -3.45
N ALA A 43 12.69 -5.37 -3.27
CA ALA A 43 12.27 -4.43 -2.24
C ALA A 43 10.94 -4.85 -1.60
N VAL A 44 10.69 -4.38 -0.39
CA VAL A 44 9.41 -4.54 0.29
C VAL A 44 9.00 -3.23 0.95
N ARG A 45 7.74 -2.82 0.78
CA ARG A 45 7.13 -1.72 1.51
C ARG A 45 6.47 -2.27 2.77
N VAL A 46 7.11 -2.08 3.92
CA VAL A 46 6.59 -2.51 5.22
C VAL A 46 5.64 -1.43 5.72
N MET A 47 4.35 -1.75 5.80
CA MET A 47 3.29 -0.81 6.14
C MET A 47 2.53 -1.25 7.38
N GLY A 48 2.19 -0.29 8.25
CA GLY A 48 1.35 -0.54 9.41
C GLY A 48 1.32 0.64 10.37
N GLY A 49 0.54 0.51 11.44
CA GLY A 49 0.42 1.55 12.47
C GLY A 49 1.23 1.28 13.75
N ASP A 50 1.74 0.05 13.92
CA ASP A 50 2.49 -0.37 15.11
C ASP A 50 4.01 -0.39 14.83
N PRO A 51 4.81 0.52 15.44
CA PRO A 51 6.24 0.61 15.18
C PRO A 51 7.04 -0.66 15.53
N GLU A 52 6.59 -1.45 16.49
CA GLU A 52 7.29 -2.67 16.92
C GLU A 52 7.13 -3.78 15.88
N ARG A 53 5.90 -3.99 15.39
CA ARG A 53 5.62 -4.95 14.30
C ARG A 53 6.31 -4.54 13.00
N MET A 54 6.30 -3.25 12.70
CA MET A 54 7.01 -2.71 11.54
C MET A 54 8.52 -2.92 11.64
N GLU A 55 9.14 -2.62 12.78
CA GLU A 55 10.59 -2.86 12.96
C GLU A 55 10.94 -4.35 12.87
N LEU A 56 10.09 -5.24 13.40
CA LEU A 56 10.27 -6.68 13.30
C LEU A 56 10.28 -7.16 11.84
N ALA A 57 9.25 -6.78 11.05
CA ALA A 57 9.18 -7.16 9.64
C ALA A 57 10.32 -6.54 8.82
N ALA A 58 10.63 -5.27 9.06
CA ALA A 58 11.72 -4.56 8.40
C ALA A 58 13.10 -5.17 8.73
N ALA A 59 13.31 -5.65 9.96
CA ALA A 59 14.54 -6.34 10.34
C ALA A 59 14.70 -7.67 9.58
N HIS A 60 13.63 -8.48 9.49
CA HIS A 60 13.67 -9.72 8.71
C HIS A 60 13.91 -9.45 7.23
N ALA A 61 13.26 -8.43 6.66
CA ALA A 61 13.46 -8.03 5.27
C ALA A 61 14.91 -7.61 4.98
N ALA A 62 15.48 -6.78 5.86
CA ALA A 62 16.87 -6.37 5.79
C ALA A 62 17.86 -7.55 5.90
N ASP A 63 17.62 -8.49 6.82
CA ASP A 63 18.46 -9.69 6.99
C ASP A 63 18.36 -10.65 5.79
N LEU A 64 17.26 -10.59 5.04
CA LEU A 64 17.07 -11.31 3.77
C LEU A 64 17.69 -10.57 2.58
N GLY A 65 18.18 -9.34 2.75
CA GLY A 65 18.81 -8.52 1.71
C GLY A 65 17.82 -7.75 0.82
N LEU A 66 16.57 -7.61 1.25
CA LEU A 66 15.58 -6.76 0.57
C LEU A 66 15.81 -5.30 0.92
N GLU A 67 15.65 -4.40 -0.05
CA GLU A 67 15.50 -2.97 0.24
C GLU A 67 14.19 -2.73 1.00
N VAL A 68 14.28 -1.96 2.09
CA VAL A 68 13.14 -1.72 2.98
C VAL A 68 12.56 -0.33 2.75
N TRP A 69 11.30 -0.28 2.35
CA TRP A 69 10.50 0.94 2.35
C TRP A 69 9.69 0.98 3.65
N PHE A 70 10.24 1.66 4.66
CA PHE A 70 9.66 1.76 6.00
C PHE A 70 8.53 2.80 5.97
N SER A 71 7.28 2.34 5.99
CA SER A 71 6.11 3.15 5.62
C SER A 71 5.06 3.19 6.74
N PRO A 72 5.26 3.98 7.81
CA PRO A 72 4.25 4.14 8.85
C PRO A 72 2.94 4.67 8.27
N TYR A 73 1.83 4.03 8.62
CA TYR A 73 0.49 4.33 8.12
C TYR A 73 -0.42 4.80 9.29
N PRO A 74 -0.47 6.11 9.56
CA PRO A 74 -0.98 6.64 10.82
C PRO A 74 -2.50 6.86 10.83
N LEU A 75 -3.32 5.86 10.50
CA LEU A 75 -4.78 6.07 10.32
C LEU A 75 -5.43 6.84 11.48
N GLU A 76 -6.23 7.85 11.13
CA GLU A 76 -7.07 8.65 12.04
C GLU A 76 -6.33 9.42 13.16
N LEU A 77 -4.99 9.47 13.10
CA LEU A 77 -4.17 10.28 14.00
C LEU A 77 -4.24 11.77 13.63
N THR A 78 -4.06 12.63 14.63
CA THR A 78 -3.84 14.07 14.48
C THR A 78 -2.40 14.36 14.03
N THR A 79 -2.13 15.56 13.52
CA THR A 79 -0.79 15.91 13.02
C THR A 79 0.32 15.74 14.05
N ASP A 80 0.07 16.04 15.32
CA ASP A 80 1.08 15.93 16.38
C ASP A 80 1.38 14.47 16.74
N GLU A 81 0.35 13.61 16.71
CA GLU A 81 0.49 12.16 16.88
C GLU A 81 1.24 11.53 15.69
N ILE A 82 0.95 11.97 14.46
CA ILE A 82 1.68 11.51 13.26
C ILE A 82 3.17 11.88 13.38
N LEU A 83 3.51 13.11 13.76
CA LEU A 83 4.90 13.52 13.93
C LEU A 83 5.60 12.70 15.02
N SER A 84 4.90 12.40 16.11
CA SER A 84 5.43 11.54 17.18
C SER A 84 5.72 10.12 16.68
N LEU A 85 4.80 9.54 15.90
CA LEU A 85 4.99 8.24 15.26
C LEU A 85 6.17 8.24 14.29
N PHE A 86 6.27 9.26 13.43
CA PHE A 86 7.36 9.38 12.45
C PHE A 86 8.72 9.57 13.12
N ALA A 87 8.78 10.30 14.23
CA ALA A 87 10.03 10.42 15.00
C ALA A 87 10.52 9.06 15.53
N ASP A 88 9.62 8.24 16.10
CA ASP A 88 9.99 6.90 16.56
C ASP A 88 10.41 6.01 15.38
N CYS A 89 9.57 5.93 14.34
CA CYS A 89 9.86 5.12 13.16
C CYS A 89 11.17 5.52 12.46
N ALA A 90 11.51 6.81 12.42
CA ALA A 90 12.76 7.28 11.82
C ALA A 90 13.99 6.76 12.57
N VAL A 91 13.94 6.72 13.92
CA VAL A 91 15.01 6.12 14.74
C VAL A 91 15.12 4.62 14.46
N ARG A 92 13.99 3.92 14.35
CA ARG A 92 13.96 2.48 14.03
C ARG A 92 14.56 2.18 12.65
N ALA A 93 14.14 2.95 11.64
CA ALA A 93 14.67 2.87 10.28
C ALA A 93 16.19 3.16 10.24
N GLU A 94 16.67 4.13 11.01
CA GLU A 94 18.09 4.46 11.10
C GLU A 94 18.90 3.31 11.74
N ARG A 95 18.36 2.61 12.74
CA ARG A 95 19.01 1.41 13.31
C ARG A 95 19.25 0.34 12.24
N LEU A 96 18.27 0.10 11.37
CA LEU A 96 18.39 -0.86 10.26
C LEU A 96 19.43 -0.39 9.23
N ARG A 97 19.41 0.89 8.87
CA ARG A 97 20.37 1.49 7.92
C ARG A 97 21.81 1.41 8.44
N GLN A 98 22.03 1.67 9.74
CA GLN A 98 23.35 1.58 10.37
C GLN A 98 23.90 0.15 10.44
N ARG A 99 23.03 -0.87 10.34
CA ARG A 99 23.42 -2.28 10.17
C ARG A 99 23.80 -2.64 8.73
N GLY A 100 23.64 -1.71 7.77
CA GLY A 100 23.99 -1.89 6.37
C GLY A 100 22.81 -2.15 5.43
N ALA A 101 21.56 -2.05 5.91
CA ALA A 101 20.38 -2.19 5.05
C ALA A 101 20.16 -0.93 4.18
N GLU A 102 19.72 -1.11 2.93
CA GLU A 102 19.16 -0.01 2.13
C GLU A 102 17.74 0.26 2.64
N VAL A 103 17.49 1.48 3.11
CA VAL A 103 16.21 1.88 3.70
C VAL A 103 15.74 3.19 3.06
N VAL A 104 14.47 3.22 2.67
CA VAL A 104 13.71 4.41 2.29
C VAL A 104 12.65 4.66 3.35
N PHE A 105 12.57 5.87 3.88
CA PHE A 105 11.51 6.26 4.82
C PHE A 105 10.35 6.90 4.06
N VAL A 106 9.14 6.38 4.23
CA VAL A 106 7.92 6.92 3.61
C VAL A 106 7.14 7.71 4.66
N THR A 107 7.04 9.03 4.52
CA THR A 107 6.42 9.95 5.50
C THR A 107 4.89 9.91 5.45
N GLY A 108 4.30 8.72 5.52
CA GLY A 108 2.86 8.51 5.46
C GLY A 108 2.33 8.16 4.07
N ALA A 109 1.03 7.89 4.03
CA ALA A 109 0.29 7.57 2.82
C ALA A 109 -1.08 8.25 2.86
N GLU A 110 -1.44 8.92 1.76
CA GLU A 110 -2.77 9.52 1.54
C GLU A 110 -3.30 10.36 2.72
N LEU A 111 -2.42 11.10 3.40
CA LEU A 111 -2.73 11.75 4.68
C LEU A 111 -3.95 12.68 4.58
N SER A 112 -4.17 13.32 3.43
CA SER A 112 -5.35 14.17 3.24
C SER A 112 -6.67 13.42 3.45
N LEU A 113 -6.73 12.14 3.07
CA LEU A 113 -7.91 11.28 3.16
C LEU A 113 -7.94 10.48 4.46
N MET A 114 -6.77 10.04 4.95
CA MET A 114 -6.65 9.06 6.02
C MET A 114 -6.50 9.68 7.41
N ASN A 115 -6.26 11.00 7.49
CA ASN A 115 -5.93 11.68 8.74
C ASN A 115 -6.77 12.92 9.03
N LYS A 116 -6.84 13.24 10.33
CA LYS A 116 -7.51 14.44 10.83
C LYS A 116 -6.71 15.69 10.52
N GLY A 117 -7.41 16.79 10.26
CA GLY A 117 -6.81 18.13 10.14
C GLY A 117 -6.50 18.59 8.71
N PHE A 118 -6.62 17.71 7.70
CA PHE A 118 -6.43 18.09 6.30
C PHE A 118 -7.75 18.45 5.61
N LEU A 119 -8.71 17.52 5.66
CA LEU A 119 -10.08 17.68 5.17
C LEU A 119 -11.11 17.79 6.30
N PRO A 120 -12.26 18.44 6.09
CA PRO A 120 -13.40 18.36 7.01
C PRO A 120 -13.94 16.94 7.09
N GLY A 121 -14.25 16.48 8.30
CA GLY A 121 -14.82 15.16 8.57
C GLY A 121 -14.06 14.44 9.69
N ASP A 122 -14.81 13.75 10.55
CA ASP A 122 -14.29 13.00 11.69
C ASP A 122 -13.93 11.56 11.34
N SER A 123 -14.26 11.12 10.12
CA SER A 123 -13.90 9.81 9.56
C SER A 123 -13.41 9.91 8.11
N THR A 124 -12.69 8.88 7.66
CA THR A 124 -12.27 8.74 6.25
C THR A 124 -13.47 8.83 5.30
N ASP A 125 -14.59 8.16 5.61
CA ASP A 125 -15.79 8.15 4.76
C ASP A 125 -16.38 9.55 4.59
N GLU A 126 -16.44 10.34 5.68
CA GLU A 126 -16.89 11.74 5.62
C GLU A 126 -15.95 12.63 4.79
N ARG A 127 -14.64 12.43 4.90
CA ARG A 127 -13.65 13.17 4.09
C ARG A 127 -13.80 12.86 2.61
N VAL A 128 -13.97 11.59 2.25
CA VAL A 128 -14.20 11.17 0.86
C VAL A 128 -15.54 11.70 0.33
N GLU A 129 -16.61 11.65 1.12
CA GLU A 129 -17.90 12.22 0.73
C GLU A 129 -17.79 13.74 0.49
N SER A 130 -16.98 14.44 1.30
CA SER A 130 -16.78 15.89 1.17
C SER A 130 -16.21 16.29 -0.21
N LEU A 131 -15.43 15.42 -0.84
CA LEU A 131 -14.83 15.62 -2.16
C LEU A 131 -15.81 15.37 -3.31
N SER A 132 -16.92 14.67 -3.04
CA SER A 132 -17.94 14.34 -4.04
C SER A 132 -18.98 15.48 -4.23
N ARG A 133 -18.91 16.54 -3.43
CA ARG A 133 -19.89 17.64 -3.44
C ARG A 133 -19.61 18.64 -4.57
N PRO A 134 -20.55 18.88 -5.51
CA PRO A 134 -20.34 19.81 -6.61
C PRO A 134 -20.12 21.25 -6.15
N GLY A 135 -19.17 21.97 -6.78
CA GLY A 135 -19.09 23.43 -6.72
C GLY A 135 -17.94 24.06 -5.92
N ARG A 136 -17.11 23.29 -5.21
CA ARG A 136 -15.93 23.81 -4.47
C ARG A 136 -14.62 23.02 -4.64
N VAL A 137 -14.61 22.03 -5.52
CA VAL A 137 -13.51 21.05 -5.67
C VAL A 137 -12.15 21.73 -5.89
N ARG A 138 -12.06 22.76 -6.73
CA ARG A 138 -10.78 23.43 -7.03
C ARG A 138 -10.21 24.20 -5.83
N GLU A 139 -11.05 24.90 -5.09
CA GLU A 139 -10.64 25.63 -3.88
C GLU A 139 -10.23 24.64 -2.79
N GLN A 140 -11.02 23.58 -2.60
CA GLN A 140 -10.71 22.50 -1.67
C GLN A 140 -9.36 21.84 -2.01
N ILE A 141 -9.10 21.53 -3.28
CA ILE A 141 -7.80 20.98 -3.71
C ILE A 141 -6.65 21.93 -3.35
N GLY A 142 -6.79 23.23 -3.57
CA GLY A 142 -5.74 24.21 -3.22
C GLY A 142 -5.46 24.26 -1.71
N GLU A 143 -6.51 24.25 -0.89
CA GLU A 143 -6.39 24.24 0.57
C GLU A 143 -5.77 22.93 1.09
N ILE A 144 -6.20 21.78 0.56
CA ILE A 144 -5.63 20.47 0.88
C ILE A 144 -4.14 20.47 0.55
N SER A 145 -3.79 20.89 -0.66
CA SER A 145 -2.40 20.91 -1.12
C SER A 145 -1.54 21.77 -0.21
N THR A 146 -2.04 22.94 0.23
CA THR A 146 -1.31 23.82 1.16
C THR A 146 -1.09 23.13 2.52
N ARG A 147 -2.16 22.59 3.12
CA ARG A 147 -2.08 21.95 4.45
C ARG A 147 -1.20 20.71 4.46
N VAL A 148 -1.31 19.87 3.42
CA VAL A 148 -0.49 18.67 3.26
C VAL A 148 0.97 19.05 3.11
N ASN A 149 1.30 20.01 2.23
CA ASN A 149 2.68 20.44 2.02
C ASN A 149 3.31 21.11 3.26
N ASP A 150 2.56 21.94 3.98
CA ASP A 150 3.03 22.53 5.25
C ASP A 150 3.33 21.44 6.30
N PHE A 151 2.49 20.41 6.37
CA PHE A 151 2.71 19.27 7.26
C PHE A 151 3.92 18.43 6.81
N LEU A 152 4.00 18.06 5.52
CA LEU A 152 5.09 17.27 4.96
C LEU A 152 6.43 17.97 5.12
N GLY A 153 6.50 19.30 4.98
CA GLY A 153 7.72 20.06 5.26
C GLY A 153 8.23 19.87 6.69
N ARG A 154 7.32 19.90 7.68
CA ARG A 154 7.66 19.61 9.09
C ARG A 154 8.04 18.15 9.31
N ALA A 155 7.30 17.22 8.71
CA ALA A 155 7.55 15.78 8.82
C ALA A 155 8.92 15.40 8.24
N VAL A 156 9.28 15.91 7.06
CA VAL A 156 10.59 15.65 6.44
C VAL A 156 11.70 16.25 7.29
N ALA A 157 11.57 17.49 7.77
CA ALA A 157 12.57 18.09 8.65
C ALA A 157 12.82 17.22 9.90
N LEU A 158 11.74 16.77 10.56
CA LEU A 158 11.79 15.90 11.72
C LEU A 158 12.46 14.55 11.43
N VAL A 159 12.12 13.92 10.31
CA VAL A 159 12.69 12.63 9.90
C VAL A 159 14.19 12.78 9.61
N ARG A 160 14.60 13.85 8.92
CA ARG A 160 16.02 14.11 8.58
C ARG A 160 16.92 14.35 9.80
N GLU A 161 16.37 14.82 10.92
CA GLU A 161 17.12 14.90 12.19
C GLU A 161 17.50 13.53 12.76
N ARG A 162 16.78 12.47 12.37
CA ARG A 162 16.85 11.14 12.98
C ARG A 162 17.28 10.03 12.01
N PHE A 163 17.13 10.26 10.70
CA PHE A 163 17.35 9.27 9.66
C PHE A 163 18.18 9.84 8.51
N GLY A 164 19.26 9.14 8.16
CA GLY A 164 20.22 9.57 7.13
C GLY A 164 19.99 8.99 5.73
N GLY A 165 18.94 8.17 5.53
CA GLY A 165 18.63 7.54 4.24
C GLY A 165 17.69 8.39 3.36
N LYS A 166 17.15 7.76 2.30
CA LYS A 166 16.25 8.42 1.36
C LYS A 166 14.85 8.60 1.95
N VAL A 167 14.20 9.73 1.66
CA VAL A 167 12.87 10.08 2.17
C VAL A 167 11.91 10.33 1.01
N THR A 168 10.69 9.79 1.14
CA THR A 168 9.59 9.94 0.18
C THR A 168 8.23 10.00 0.89
N TYR A 169 7.14 10.07 0.12
CA TYR A 169 5.76 10.10 0.61
C TYR A 169 4.81 9.37 -0.35
N ALA A 170 3.89 8.54 0.14
CA ALA A 170 2.92 7.84 -0.71
C ALA A 170 1.69 8.74 -0.95
N SER A 171 1.74 9.51 -2.05
CA SER A 171 0.70 10.50 -2.36
C SER A 171 -0.46 9.94 -3.17
N VAL A 172 -1.62 10.61 -3.06
CA VAL A 172 -2.69 10.52 -4.07
C VAL A 172 -2.71 11.78 -4.94
N PRO A 173 -3.17 11.69 -6.21
CA PRO A 173 -3.10 12.81 -7.15
C PRO A 173 -3.71 14.13 -6.67
N LEU A 174 -4.70 14.08 -5.77
CA LEU A 174 -5.39 15.28 -5.27
C LEU A 174 -4.53 16.17 -4.36
N GLU A 175 -3.43 15.64 -3.81
CA GLU A 175 -2.62 16.33 -2.80
C GLU A 175 -1.66 17.36 -3.39
N ASN A 176 -1.35 17.30 -4.70
CA ASN A 176 -0.36 18.15 -5.39
C ASN A 176 0.89 18.43 -4.54
N VAL A 177 1.59 17.36 -4.18
CA VAL A 177 2.74 17.42 -3.26
C VAL A 177 3.89 18.25 -3.86
N ASP A 178 4.48 19.11 -3.04
CA ASP A 178 5.78 19.71 -3.29
C ASP A 178 6.86 18.67 -3.01
N TRP A 179 7.44 18.15 -4.09
CA TRP A 179 8.48 17.13 -4.02
C TRP A 179 9.85 17.69 -3.66
N THR A 180 10.05 19.00 -3.58
CA THR A 180 11.35 19.64 -3.32
C THR A 180 12.12 19.03 -2.14
N PRO A 181 11.55 18.80 -0.94
CA PRO A 181 12.28 18.28 0.22
C PRO A 181 12.54 16.76 0.17
N PHE A 182 11.95 16.04 -0.79
CA PHE A 182 12.03 14.58 -0.93
C PHE A 182 13.10 14.13 -1.92
N ASP A 183 13.58 12.90 -1.76
CA ASP A 183 14.55 12.29 -2.68
C ASP A 183 13.88 11.60 -3.87
N ILE A 184 12.65 11.13 -3.66
CA ILE A 184 11.86 10.33 -4.60
C ILE A 184 10.47 10.97 -4.72
N VAL A 185 9.93 10.97 -5.94
CA VAL A 185 8.51 11.26 -6.19
C VAL A 185 7.76 9.93 -6.07
N SER A 186 6.73 9.86 -5.23
CA SER A 186 5.94 8.62 -5.17
C SER A 186 4.45 8.81 -5.04
N MET A 187 3.70 7.86 -5.59
CA MET A 187 2.25 7.90 -5.55
C MET A 187 1.61 6.53 -5.69
N ASP A 188 0.41 6.46 -5.17
CA ASP A 188 -0.48 5.33 -5.30
C ASP A 188 -1.21 5.51 -6.64
N LEU A 189 -0.97 4.60 -7.59
CA LEU A 189 -1.32 4.80 -9.00
C LEU A 189 -2.08 3.60 -9.55
N TYR A 190 -3.38 3.81 -9.75
CA TYR A 190 -4.29 2.83 -10.29
C TYR A 190 -4.82 3.27 -11.65
N ARG A 191 -4.91 2.34 -12.60
CA ARG A 191 -5.65 2.54 -13.84
C ARG A 191 -7.12 2.22 -13.60
N SER A 192 -8.01 3.18 -13.84
CA SER A 192 -9.45 2.92 -13.93
C SER A 192 -9.92 2.93 -15.38
N ALA A 193 -11.18 2.57 -15.64
CA ALA A 193 -11.76 2.67 -16.97
C ALA A 193 -11.75 4.10 -17.51
N GLU A 194 -11.92 5.11 -16.64
CA GLU A 194 -11.99 6.52 -17.03
C GLU A 194 -10.64 7.10 -17.51
N ILE A 195 -9.53 6.42 -17.22
CA ILE A 195 -8.18 6.92 -17.56
C ILE A 195 -7.35 5.91 -18.36
N ALA A 196 -7.93 4.79 -18.76
CA ALA A 196 -7.21 3.70 -19.42
C ALA A 196 -6.48 4.15 -20.70
N ASP A 197 -7.12 5.00 -21.50
CA ASP A 197 -6.61 5.53 -22.77
C ASP A 197 -5.39 6.47 -22.60
N ARG A 198 -5.27 7.11 -21.44
CA ARG A 198 -4.21 8.08 -21.12
C ARG A 198 -3.21 7.58 -20.07
N PHE A 199 -3.39 6.40 -19.51
CA PHE A 199 -2.61 5.91 -18.37
C PHE A 199 -1.11 5.87 -18.67
N ALA A 200 -0.71 5.23 -19.78
CA ALA A 200 0.70 5.12 -20.16
C ALA A 200 1.36 6.48 -20.45
N GLU A 201 0.61 7.45 -20.98
CA GLU A 201 1.11 8.83 -21.16
C GLU A 201 1.26 9.55 -19.82
N GLY A 202 0.32 9.34 -18.90
CA GLY A 202 0.40 9.82 -17.52
C GLY A 202 1.67 9.34 -16.84
N VAL A 203 1.99 8.05 -16.92
CA VAL A 203 3.23 7.47 -16.36
C VAL A 203 4.48 8.18 -16.91
N ARG A 204 4.58 8.38 -18.23
CA ARG A 204 5.73 9.10 -18.84
C ARG A 204 5.83 10.54 -18.37
N THR A 205 4.69 11.20 -18.17
CA THR A 205 4.62 12.59 -17.67
C THR A 205 5.13 12.69 -16.24
N LEU A 206 4.85 11.69 -15.40
CA LEU A 206 5.40 11.62 -14.04
C LEU A 206 6.92 11.50 -14.05
N VAL A 207 7.46 10.61 -14.86
CA VAL A 207 8.92 10.36 -14.96
C VAL A 207 9.67 11.57 -15.51
N ALA A 208 9.04 12.38 -16.36
CA ALA A 208 9.66 13.59 -16.94
C ALA A 208 9.98 14.70 -15.91
N GLN A 209 9.57 14.57 -14.64
CA GLN A 209 9.79 15.58 -13.60
C GLN A 209 11.23 15.62 -13.05
N GLY A 210 12.10 14.68 -13.45
CA GLY A 210 13.55 14.74 -13.20
C GLY A 210 14.04 14.19 -11.85
N LYS A 211 13.13 13.71 -10.98
CA LYS A 211 13.45 12.89 -9.81
C LYS A 211 13.07 11.42 -10.08
N PRO A 212 13.71 10.43 -9.42
CA PRO A 212 13.24 9.06 -9.45
C PRO A 212 11.77 8.99 -9.03
N VAL A 213 10.97 8.21 -9.77
CA VAL A 213 9.54 8.02 -9.48
C VAL A 213 9.32 6.59 -9.00
N ALA A 214 8.61 6.43 -7.88
CA ALA A 214 8.16 5.13 -7.42
C ALA A 214 6.64 5.06 -7.29
N ILE A 215 6.05 3.97 -7.77
CA ILE A 215 4.63 3.66 -7.55
C ILE A 215 4.51 2.90 -6.24
N THR A 216 4.10 3.58 -5.17
CA THR A 216 4.05 3.01 -3.81
C THR A 216 2.90 2.04 -3.61
N GLU A 217 1.96 2.02 -4.53
CA GLU A 217 0.79 1.16 -4.49
C GLU A 217 0.12 1.07 -5.86
N PHE A 218 -0.13 -0.16 -6.30
CA PHE A 218 -1.01 -0.49 -7.41
C PHE A 218 -1.49 -1.93 -7.26
N GLY A 219 -2.64 -2.26 -7.85
CA GLY A 219 -3.21 -3.59 -7.75
C GLY A 219 -4.65 -3.66 -8.19
N SER A 220 -5.27 -4.81 -8.02
CA SER A 220 -6.70 -4.99 -8.27
C SER A 220 -7.28 -6.05 -7.33
N ALA A 221 -8.56 -5.93 -7.02
CA ALA A 221 -9.33 -7.01 -6.42
C ALA A 221 -9.52 -8.17 -7.43
N CYS A 222 -10.01 -9.32 -6.97
CA CYS A 222 -10.11 -10.53 -7.79
C CYS A 222 -11.55 -10.90 -8.20
N TYR A 223 -12.39 -9.89 -8.43
CA TYR A 223 -13.72 -10.06 -9.04
C TYR A 223 -13.78 -9.48 -10.46
N ARG A 224 -14.73 -9.98 -11.27
CA ARG A 224 -14.92 -9.53 -12.65
C ARG A 224 -15.20 -8.02 -12.72
N GLY A 225 -14.33 -7.30 -13.44
CA GLY A 225 -14.41 -5.85 -13.61
C GLY A 225 -13.73 -5.03 -12.50
N ALA A 226 -13.04 -5.68 -11.55
CA ALA A 226 -12.31 -5.00 -10.49
C ALA A 226 -11.23 -4.04 -11.03
N GLY A 227 -10.49 -4.45 -12.07
CA GLY A 227 -9.45 -3.62 -12.69
C GLY A 227 -9.96 -2.26 -13.16
N ASP A 228 -11.17 -2.22 -13.71
CA ASP A 228 -11.76 -0.97 -14.20
C ASP A 228 -12.16 0.00 -13.09
N ARG A 229 -12.24 -0.47 -11.84
CA ARG A 229 -12.50 0.37 -10.68
C ARG A 229 -11.24 1.02 -10.10
N GLY A 230 -10.04 0.60 -10.54
CA GLY A 230 -8.78 1.14 -10.04
C GLY A 230 -8.67 1.02 -8.52
N ALA A 231 -8.42 2.14 -7.82
CA ALA A 231 -8.33 2.18 -6.35
C ALA A 231 -9.65 1.82 -5.63
N ARG A 232 -10.80 1.86 -6.32
CA ARG A 232 -12.13 1.68 -5.73
C ARG A 232 -12.59 0.22 -5.67
N GLY A 233 -11.70 -0.74 -5.93
CA GLY A 233 -12.07 -2.16 -5.94
C GLY A 233 -12.59 -2.66 -4.59
N LEU A 234 -12.08 -2.11 -3.49
CA LEU A 234 -12.49 -2.43 -2.11
C LEU A 234 -13.86 -1.86 -1.71
N GLU A 235 -14.45 -0.95 -2.49
CA GLU A 235 -15.75 -0.33 -2.14
C GLU A 235 -16.91 -1.33 -2.10
N ILE A 236 -16.72 -2.55 -2.60
CA ILE A 236 -17.70 -3.63 -2.55
C ILE A 236 -17.85 -4.24 -1.16
N VAL A 237 -17.02 -3.87 -0.19
CA VAL A 237 -17.06 -4.38 1.19
C VAL A 237 -17.90 -3.46 2.08
N GLU A 238 -18.75 -4.07 2.90
CA GLU A 238 -19.42 -3.45 4.04
C GLU A 238 -18.49 -3.54 5.26
N TYR A 239 -18.21 -2.42 5.90
CA TYR A 239 -17.36 -2.34 7.09
C TYR A 239 -18.18 -1.97 8.32
N ASP A 240 -17.78 -2.53 9.46
CA ASP A 240 -18.31 -2.14 10.75
C ASP A 240 -17.94 -0.67 11.05
N LYS A 241 -18.89 0.10 11.60
CA LYS A 241 -18.71 1.55 11.77
C LYS A 241 -17.75 1.91 12.89
N ASP A 242 -17.66 1.08 13.92
CA ASP A 242 -16.89 1.38 15.13
C ASP A 242 -15.48 0.80 15.03
N THR A 243 -15.37 -0.43 14.53
CA THR A 243 -14.11 -1.19 14.45
C THR A 243 -13.43 -1.11 13.09
N ARG A 244 -14.16 -0.72 12.02
CA ARG A 244 -13.71 -0.80 10.62
C ARG A 244 -13.34 -2.20 10.15
N ALA A 245 -13.72 -3.25 10.88
CA ALA A 245 -13.57 -4.61 10.41
C ALA A 245 -14.49 -4.89 9.20
N PRO A 246 -14.02 -5.61 8.17
CA PRO A 246 -14.87 -6.02 7.05
C PRO A 246 -15.93 -7.03 7.54
N VAL A 247 -17.19 -6.76 7.21
CA VAL A 247 -18.33 -7.58 7.65
C VAL A 247 -18.71 -8.59 6.57
N ARG A 248 -18.92 -8.11 5.34
CA ARG A 248 -19.36 -8.90 4.16
C ARG A 248 -19.26 -8.07 2.89
N LEU A 249 -19.45 -8.70 1.74
CA LEU A 249 -19.64 -8.02 0.47
C LEU A 249 -21.05 -7.41 0.35
N LYS A 250 -21.14 -6.24 -0.28
CA LYS A 250 -22.39 -5.49 -0.58
C LYS A 250 -23.24 -6.14 -1.68
N GLY A 251 -22.77 -7.23 -2.28
CA GLY A 251 -23.42 -7.93 -3.38
C GLY A 251 -22.73 -9.24 -3.71
N GLU A 252 -23.26 -9.95 -4.71
CA GLU A 252 -22.66 -11.17 -5.25
C GLU A 252 -21.72 -10.81 -6.40
N TYR A 253 -20.49 -11.31 -6.35
CA TYR A 253 -19.45 -11.01 -7.33
C TYR A 253 -18.84 -12.30 -7.88
N ALA A 254 -18.59 -12.32 -9.19
CA ALA A 254 -17.93 -13.46 -9.83
C ALA A 254 -16.41 -13.34 -9.68
N ARG A 255 -15.75 -14.38 -9.16
CA ARG A 255 -14.28 -14.47 -9.06
C ARG A 255 -13.62 -14.40 -10.43
N ASP A 256 -12.52 -13.66 -10.50
CA ASP A 256 -11.70 -13.43 -11.68
C ASP A 256 -10.22 -13.17 -11.32
N GLU A 257 -9.53 -14.22 -10.85
CA GLU A 257 -8.09 -14.14 -10.56
C GLU A 257 -7.24 -13.92 -11.83
N ALA A 258 -7.71 -14.39 -12.99
CA ALA A 258 -7.06 -14.15 -14.27
C ALA A 258 -7.12 -12.66 -14.65
N GLY A 259 -8.24 -11.99 -14.41
CA GLY A 259 -8.38 -10.55 -14.57
C GLY A 259 -7.47 -9.75 -13.64
N GLN A 260 -7.35 -10.16 -12.37
CA GLN A 260 -6.39 -9.56 -11.42
C GLN A 260 -4.94 -9.68 -11.94
N ALA A 261 -4.55 -10.88 -12.40
CA ALA A 261 -3.21 -11.13 -12.93
C ALA A 261 -2.92 -10.32 -14.21
N ALA A 262 -3.89 -10.25 -15.13
CA ALA A 262 -3.76 -9.47 -16.36
C ALA A 262 -3.59 -7.97 -16.06
N TYR A 263 -4.33 -7.44 -15.08
CA TYR A 263 -4.20 -6.06 -14.64
C TYR A 263 -2.82 -5.74 -14.05
N LEU A 264 -2.28 -6.61 -13.18
CA LEU A 264 -0.94 -6.40 -12.63
C LEU A 264 0.11 -6.35 -13.74
N ARG A 265 0.03 -7.29 -14.69
CA ARG A 265 0.94 -7.32 -15.83
C ARG A 265 0.84 -6.07 -16.70
N GLU A 266 -0.38 -5.64 -17.02
CA GLU A 266 -0.63 -4.40 -17.78
C GLU A 266 0.06 -3.19 -17.14
N LEU A 267 -0.09 -3.02 -15.81
CA LEU A 267 0.48 -1.88 -15.11
C LEU A 267 2.01 -1.97 -15.02
N LEU A 268 2.55 -3.15 -14.72
CA LEU A 268 3.99 -3.37 -14.68
C LEU A 268 4.64 -3.07 -16.03
N GLU A 269 4.06 -3.52 -17.14
CA GLU A 269 4.52 -3.22 -18.50
C GLU A 269 4.50 -1.70 -18.77
N ALA A 270 3.43 -1.00 -18.35
CA ALA A 270 3.34 0.45 -18.48
C ALA A 270 4.38 1.19 -17.63
N PHE A 271 4.67 0.71 -16.42
CA PHE A 271 5.65 1.31 -15.51
C PHE A 271 7.09 1.11 -16.00
N ASP A 272 7.44 -0.09 -16.46
CA ASP A 272 8.76 -0.34 -17.04
C ASP A 272 8.96 0.45 -18.34
N ALA A 273 7.99 0.43 -19.25
CA ALA A 273 8.06 1.22 -20.48
C ALA A 273 8.08 2.74 -20.22
N GLY A 274 7.47 3.18 -19.11
CA GLY A 274 7.45 4.56 -18.67
C GLY A 274 8.73 5.03 -17.98
N GLY A 275 9.59 4.12 -17.53
CA GLY A 275 10.83 4.43 -16.81
C GLY A 275 10.66 4.68 -15.32
N ILE A 276 9.68 4.03 -14.67
CA ILE A 276 9.51 4.06 -13.22
C ILE A 276 10.73 3.41 -12.52
N ASP A 277 11.20 4.01 -11.42
CA ASP A 277 12.36 3.52 -10.64
C ASP A 277 11.97 2.33 -9.75
N GLY A 278 10.79 2.38 -9.12
CA GLY A 278 10.30 1.29 -8.29
C GLY A 278 8.78 1.18 -8.30
N ALA A 279 8.25 -0.04 -8.15
CA ALA A 279 6.81 -0.25 -8.05
C ALA A 279 6.49 -1.30 -6.98
N PHE A 280 5.42 -1.07 -6.22
CA PHE A 280 4.99 -1.92 -5.11
C PHE A 280 3.56 -2.39 -5.33
N VAL A 281 3.42 -3.70 -5.60
CA VAL A 281 2.09 -4.32 -5.66
C VAL A 281 1.45 -4.23 -4.28
N PHE A 282 0.26 -3.65 -4.20
CA PHE A 282 -0.59 -3.68 -3.01
C PHE A 282 -1.56 -4.85 -3.19
N THR A 283 -1.44 -5.95 -2.43
CA THR A 283 -0.42 -6.24 -1.39
C THR A 283 -0.09 -7.73 -1.38
N PHE A 284 0.84 -8.21 -0.54
CA PHE A 284 1.10 -9.64 -0.42
C PHE A 284 -0.15 -10.40 0.05
N ALA A 285 -0.67 -10.04 1.22
CA ALA A 285 -1.86 -10.62 1.83
C ALA A 285 -2.71 -9.52 2.50
N LEU A 286 -4.04 -9.72 2.52
CA LEU A 286 -4.97 -8.97 3.36
C LEU A 286 -5.64 -9.96 4.31
N TYR A 287 -5.14 -10.02 5.53
CA TYR A 287 -5.54 -11.02 6.52
C TYR A 287 -6.96 -10.82 7.06
N ASP A 288 -7.49 -9.61 6.95
CA ASP A 288 -8.87 -9.26 7.29
C ASP A 288 -9.88 -9.63 6.18
N GLN A 289 -9.41 -10.13 5.02
CA GLN A 289 -10.26 -10.52 3.88
C GLN A 289 -10.11 -12.01 3.54
N PRO A 290 -10.62 -12.90 4.40
CA PRO A 290 -10.45 -14.35 4.25
C PRO A 290 -11.23 -14.91 3.06
N HIS A 291 -10.74 -16.04 2.56
CA HIS A 291 -11.38 -16.80 1.50
C HIS A 291 -12.42 -17.78 2.07
N ARG A 292 -13.70 -17.58 1.73
CA ARG A 292 -14.83 -18.37 2.25
C ARG A 292 -15.75 -18.86 1.11
N PRO A 293 -15.29 -19.77 0.24
CA PRO A 293 -15.99 -20.13 -1.00
C PRO A 293 -17.22 -21.03 -0.79
N ASP A 294 -17.32 -21.71 0.34
CA ASP A 294 -18.27 -22.81 0.56
C ASP A 294 -19.59 -22.34 1.25
N GLY A 295 -19.73 -21.04 1.54
CA GLY A 295 -20.83 -20.43 2.30
C GLY A 295 -21.71 -19.44 1.52
N ASP A 296 -22.24 -18.41 2.21
CA ASP A 296 -22.91 -17.27 1.54
C ASP A 296 -21.88 -16.58 0.63
N PRO A 297 -22.16 -16.37 -0.68
CA PRO A 297 -21.20 -15.72 -1.59
C PRO A 297 -20.71 -14.34 -1.12
N ARG A 298 -21.45 -13.68 -0.22
CA ARG A 298 -21.05 -12.38 0.35
C ARG A 298 -20.05 -12.51 1.50
N GLU A 299 -19.81 -13.71 2.01
CA GLU A 299 -18.84 -13.95 3.08
C GLU A 299 -17.42 -14.18 2.52
N ASP A 300 -17.26 -14.44 1.22
CA ASP A 300 -15.95 -14.57 0.55
C ASP A 300 -15.29 -13.20 0.34
N LEU A 301 -14.85 -12.58 1.43
CA LEU A 301 -14.22 -11.25 1.45
C LEU A 301 -12.98 -11.17 0.56
N ASP A 302 -12.28 -12.29 0.34
CA ASP A 302 -11.13 -12.38 -0.57
C ASP A 302 -11.43 -11.90 -2.00
N LEU A 303 -12.69 -11.91 -2.45
CA LEU A 303 -13.09 -11.33 -3.73
C LEU A 303 -12.70 -9.85 -3.84
N ALA A 304 -12.83 -9.09 -2.75
CA ALA A 304 -12.45 -7.69 -2.67
C ALA A 304 -10.94 -7.49 -2.43
N SER A 305 -10.22 -8.55 -2.05
CA SER A 305 -8.83 -8.46 -1.63
C SER A 305 -7.90 -8.16 -2.79
N TYR A 306 -7.08 -7.14 -2.57
CA TYR A 306 -5.95 -6.78 -3.43
C TYR A 306 -4.73 -7.68 -3.18
N GLY A 307 -4.78 -8.51 -2.13
CA GLY A 307 -3.78 -9.53 -1.85
C GLY A 307 -3.58 -10.46 -3.04
N ILE A 308 -2.33 -10.84 -3.30
CA ILE A 308 -1.98 -11.85 -4.32
C ILE A 308 -2.04 -13.29 -3.78
N VAL A 309 -2.39 -13.47 -2.51
CA VAL A 309 -2.70 -14.75 -1.89
C VAL A 309 -4.12 -14.75 -1.33
N LYS A 310 -4.74 -15.92 -1.24
CA LYS A 310 -6.02 -16.18 -0.58
C LYS A 310 -5.75 -16.57 0.85
N VAL A 311 -6.24 -15.81 1.82
CA VAL A 311 -6.03 -16.10 3.25
C VAL A 311 -7.05 -17.10 3.76
N TYR A 312 -6.61 -18.03 4.61
CA TYR A 312 -7.43 -19.05 5.26
C TYR A 312 -7.44 -18.86 6.78
N GLU A 313 -8.59 -19.12 7.39
CA GLU A 313 -8.76 -19.07 8.85
C GLU A 313 -8.73 -20.46 9.50
N ASP A 314 -9.00 -21.50 8.71
CA ASP A 314 -9.31 -22.86 9.18
C ASP A 314 -8.36 -23.94 8.62
N ARG A 315 -7.45 -23.59 7.71
CA ARG A 315 -6.56 -24.53 7.02
C ARG A 315 -5.26 -23.88 6.54
N LEU A 316 -4.34 -24.73 6.10
CA LEU A 316 -3.07 -24.33 5.47
C LEU A 316 -3.13 -24.49 3.95
N GLY A 317 -2.26 -23.79 3.24
CA GLY A 317 -2.11 -23.85 1.79
C GLY A 317 -1.65 -25.21 1.29
N ALA A 318 -1.96 -25.52 0.04
CA ALA A 318 -1.45 -26.68 -0.67
C ALA A 318 -0.05 -26.42 -1.25
N THR A 319 0.18 -25.22 -1.80
CA THR A 319 1.49 -24.83 -2.36
C THR A 319 2.53 -24.59 -1.28
N TYR A 320 2.11 -23.97 -0.16
CA TYR A 320 2.93 -23.74 1.02
C TYR A 320 2.25 -24.36 2.25
N PRO A 321 2.54 -25.65 2.56
CA PRO A 321 1.86 -26.37 3.65
C PRO A 321 2.13 -25.85 5.06
N ASP A 322 3.06 -24.91 5.21
CA ASP A 322 3.38 -24.19 6.44
C ASP A 322 2.66 -22.84 6.57
N MET A 323 1.85 -22.44 5.57
CA MET A 323 1.24 -21.12 5.49
C MET A 323 -0.28 -21.14 5.52
N PRO A 324 -0.95 -20.16 6.17
CA PRO A 324 -2.40 -20.06 6.24
C PRO A 324 -2.98 -19.37 4.98
N TRP A 325 -2.38 -19.57 3.81
CA TRP A 325 -2.82 -18.96 2.56
C TRP A 325 -2.37 -19.76 1.35
N GLU A 326 -3.01 -19.50 0.21
CA GLU A 326 -2.70 -20.12 -1.08
C GLU A 326 -2.47 -19.04 -2.15
N PRO A 327 -1.42 -19.14 -3.00
CA PRO A 327 -1.22 -18.25 -4.14
C PRO A 327 -2.48 -18.08 -5.01
N LYS A 328 -2.77 -16.83 -5.41
CA LYS A 328 -3.67 -16.54 -6.53
C LYS A 328 -2.92 -16.64 -7.85
N VAL A 329 -3.64 -16.63 -8.97
CA VAL A 329 -3.04 -16.49 -10.31
C VAL A 329 -2.14 -15.24 -10.40
N ALA A 330 -2.50 -14.15 -9.70
CA ALA A 330 -1.72 -12.92 -9.63
C ALA A 330 -0.30 -13.11 -9.02
N PHE A 331 -0.13 -14.03 -8.06
CA PHE A 331 1.18 -14.37 -7.50
C PHE A 331 2.12 -14.90 -8.58
N THR A 332 1.63 -15.85 -9.38
CA THR A 332 2.43 -16.46 -10.45
C THR A 332 2.76 -15.45 -11.54
N ALA A 333 1.78 -14.61 -11.92
CA ALA A 333 2.00 -13.56 -12.91
C ALA A 333 3.05 -12.54 -12.46
N LEU A 334 3.05 -12.15 -11.17
CA LEU A 334 4.05 -11.25 -10.60
C LEU A 334 5.45 -11.90 -10.58
N ALA A 335 5.54 -13.14 -10.10
CA ALA A 335 6.80 -13.90 -10.06
C ALA A 335 7.41 -14.04 -11.45
N ASP A 336 6.61 -14.42 -12.45
CA ASP A 336 7.05 -14.56 -13.83
C ASP A 336 7.56 -13.23 -14.39
N TYR A 337 6.82 -12.13 -14.15
CA TYR A 337 7.22 -10.80 -14.61
C TYR A 337 8.57 -10.36 -14.01
N TYR A 338 8.73 -10.43 -12.69
CA TYR A 338 9.96 -10.03 -11.98
C TYR A 338 11.14 -10.97 -12.22
N ARG A 339 10.91 -12.22 -12.66
CA ARG A 339 12.00 -13.09 -13.12
C ARG A 339 12.57 -12.66 -14.46
N GLU A 340 11.69 -12.15 -15.34
CA GLU A 340 12.01 -11.82 -16.74
C GLU A 340 12.56 -10.39 -16.92
N HIS A 341 12.23 -9.46 -16.02
CA HIS A 341 12.52 -8.02 -16.11
C HIS A 341 13.26 -7.48 -14.88
#